data_AF-A0A2E0IAU6-F1
#
_entry.id   AF-A0A2E0IAU6-F1
#
_cell.length_a   1.000
_cell.length_b   1.000
_cell.length_c   1.000
_cell.angle_alpha   90.00
_cell.angle_beta   90.00
_cell.angle_gamma   90.00
#
_symmetry.space_group_name_H-M   'P 1'
#
loop_
_entity.id
_entity.type
_entity.pdbx_description
1 polymer ?
#
loop_
_entity_poly.entity_id
_entity_poly.type
_entity_poly.pdbx_seq_one_letter_code
_entity_poly.pdbx_strand_id
1 'polypeptide(L)'
;MKDKYETIVIDAANILHNDTGIIMKNDNEDRVLQIRPERLRDCILFCEEKGWKITAFLKHGTYKYAASLTKTNANTMGDIDILDDLIEQDKLHLIAKDKEDIYWIDYAVSENALIITQDKFRDEKKNYLNRDWEDIDARTLRDFEFVNGKFILPSLKKKEVITKQDKEQITLDQIFALIQKLNSNVAELERYVRKREFTNLKKSESKQKTKQQQIKSNLEIVNTVVNSLLSSGNAVAASHIQAELARPILGLDDNYKNWKAGWSDDLRKVLGYSKTGGFPKWLISNSKKKIVQQGNKLSYA
;
A
#
# COMPACT_ATOMS: atom_id res chain seq x y z
N MET A 1 -20.18 -14.40 -25.93
CA MET A 1 -19.31 -15.58 -26.22
C MET A 1 -18.66 -15.93 -24.89
N LYS A 2 -18.44 -17.19 -24.51
CA LYS A 2 -17.63 -17.44 -23.29
C LYS A 2 -16.26 -16.77 -23.50
N ASP A 3 -15.87 -15.84 -22.65
CA ASP A 3 -14.55 -15.23 -22.72
C ASP A 3 -13.51 -16.35 -22.68
N LYS A 4 -12.70 -16.45 -23.74
CA LYS A 4 -11.69 -17.53 -23.91
C LYS A 4 -10.62 -17.45 -22.81
N TYR A 5 -10.45 -16.30 -22.16
CA TYR A 5 -9.34 -16.00 -21.26
C TYR A 5 -9.84 -15.47 -19.90
N GLU A 6 -9.13 -15.82 -18.83
CA GLU A 6 -9.57 -15.54 -17.46
C GLU A 6 -8.90 -14.32 -16.83
N THR A 7 -7.68 -14.01 -17.23
CA THR A 7 -6.86 -12.93 -16.65
C THR A 7 -6.01 -12.26 -17.73
N ILE A 8 -5.32 -11.19 -17.37
CA ILE A 8 -4.31 -10.54 -18.22
C ILE A 8 -2.96 -10.60 -17.54
N VAL A 9 -1.94 -10.93 -18.32
CA VAL A 9 -0.54 -10.83 -17.94
C VAL A 9 0.11 -9.68 -18.71
N ILE A 10 0.83 -8.82 -17.98
CA ILE A 10 1.49 -7.63 -18.55
C ILE A 10 3.01 -7.79 -18.44
N ASP A 11 3.69 -7.56 -19.56
CA ASP A 11 5.13 -7.31 -19.60
C ASP A 11 5.39 -5.88 -19.11
N ALA A 12 5.75 -5.74 -17.84
CA ALA A 12 5.90 -4.43 -17.23
C ALA A 12 7.07 -3.66 -17.83
N ALA A 13 8.16 -4.32 -18.23
CA ALA A 13 9.32 -3.65 -18.81
C ALA A 13 8.93 -2.93 -20.12
N ASN A 14 8.15 -3.61 -20.96
CA ASN A 14 7.68 -3.05 -22.22
C ASN A 14 6.77 -1.82 -22.01
N ILE A 15 5.97 -1.80 -20.95
CA ILE A 15 5.13 -0.64 -20.58
C ILE A 15 5.96 0.51 -20.00
N LEU A 16 6.87 0.21 -19.07
CA LEU A 16 7.69 1.21 -18.36
C LEU A 16 8.62 1.98 -19.30
N HIS A 17 9.18 1.29 -20.29
CA HIS A 17 10.16 1.83 -21.22
C HIS A 17 9.56 2.42 -22.50
N ASN A 18 8.25 2.30 -22.71
CA ASN A 18 7.61 2.80 -23.92
C ASN A 18 7.68 4.33 -23.98
N ASP A 19 8.60 4.96 -24.72
CA ASP A 19 8.81 6.42 -24.74
C ASP A 19 7.83 7.20 -25.63
N THR A 20 6.83 6.52 -26.22
CA THR A 20 5.88 7.13 -27.16
C THR A 20 5.20 8.35 -26.54
N GLY A 21 5.18 9.45 -27.29
CA GLY A 21 4.56 10.72 -26.90
C GLY A 21 5.41 11.62 -25.99
N ILE A 22 6.54 11.15 -25.44
CA ILE A 22 7.43 11.96 -24.57
C ILE A 22 8.92 11.66 -24.82
N ILE A 23 9.29 11.43 -26.08
CA ILE A 23 10.68 11.10 -26.43
C ILE A 23 11.63 12.19 -25.91
N MET A 24 12.54 11.79 -25.03
CA MET A 24 13.62 12.66 -24.54
C MET A 24 14.89 12.39 -25.35
N LYS A 25 15.57 13.46 -25.74
CA LYS A 25 16.87 13.41 -26.41
C LYS A 25 17.91 14.13 -25.57
N ASN A 26 19.16 13.64 -25.58
CA ASN A 26 20.28 14.35 -25.00
C ASN A 26 20.78 15.44 -25.98
N ASP A 27 21.84 16.16 -25.57
CA ASP A 27 22.45 17.22 -26.39
C ASP A 27 23.01 16.72 -27.73
N ASN A 28 23.25 15.41 -27.87
CA ASN A 28 23.72 14.77 -29.10
C ASN A 28 22.57 14.25 -29.99
N GLU A 29 21.32 14.62 -29.67
CA GLU A 29 20.08 14.11 -30.29
C GLU A 29 19.80 12.60 -30.11
N ASP A 30 20.59 11.90 -29.30
CA ASP A 30 20.37 10.50 -28.99
C ASP A 30 19.18 10.34 -28.04
N ARG A 31 18.37 9.31 -28.27
CA ARG A 31 17.25 8.98 -27.38
C ARG A 31 17.76 8.60 -26.00
N VAL A 32 17.16 9.20 -24.98
CA VAL A 32 17.44 8.90 -23.58
C VAL A 32 16.41 7.88 -23.08
N LEU A 33 16.90 6.79 -22.50
CA LEU A 33 16.06 5.77 -21.89
C LEU A 33 15.26 6.38 -20.72
N GLN A 34 13.95 6.13 -20.71
CA GLN A 34 13.05 6.58 -19.65
C GLN A 34 12.41 5.37 -18.96
N ILE A 35 12.08 5.52 -17.68
CA ILE A 35 11.31 4.55 -16.89
C ILE A 35 10.15 5.31 -16.25
N ARG A 36 8.92 5.00 -16.64
CA ARG A 36 7.71 5.70 -16.16
C ARG A 36 6.74 4.72 -15.46
N PRO A 37 6.87 4.50 -14.14
CA PRO A 37 5.94 3.69 -13.36
C PRO A 37 4.46 4.08 -13.50
N GLU A 38 4.17 5.36 -13.71
CA GLU A 38 2.83 5.89 -13.95
C GLU A 38 2.14 5.19 -15.13
N ARG A 39 2.91 4.84 -16.16
CA ARG A 39 2.38 4.14 -17.34
C ARG A 39 1.92 2.74 -17.04
N LEU A 40 2.65 2.03 -16.17
CA LEU A 40 2.25 0.70 -15.73
C LEU A 40 0.98 0.77 -14.90
N ARG A 41 0.89 1.73 -13.97
CA ARG A 41 -0.33 1.99 -13.20
C ARG A 41 -1.52 2.28 -14.12
N ASP A 42 -1.36 3.19 -15.08
CA ASP A 42 -2.45 3.59 -15.98
C ASP A 42 -2.88 2.44 -16.89
N CYS A 43 -1.94 1.60 -17.34
CA CYS A 43 -2.23 0.37 -18.08
C CYS A 43 -3.06 -0.62 -17.23
N ILE A 44 -2.65 -0.86 -15.98
CA ILE A 44 -3.37 -1.73 -15.04
C ILE A 44 -4.78 -1.20 -14.80
N LEU A 45 -4.93 0.09 -14.48
CA LEU A 45 -6.22 0.72 -14.23
C LEU A 45 -7.16 0.60 -15.44
N PHE A 46 -6.66 0.86 -16.64
CA PHE A 46 -7.43 0.71 -17.88
C PHE A 46 -7.99 -0.71 -18.05
N CYS A 47 -7.20 -1.72 -17.72
CA CYS A 47 -7.63 -3.11 -17.84
C CYS A 47 -8.62 -3.50 -16.73
N GLU A 48 -8.40 -3.04 -15.49
CA GLU A 48 -9.30 -3.25 -14.36
C GLU A 48 -10.67 -2.58 -14.56
N GLU A 49 -10.71 -1.36 -15.11
CA GLU A 49 -11.95 -0.67 -15.49
C GLU A 49 -12.76 -1.45 -16.54
N LYS A 50 -12.08 -2.25 -17.36
CA LYS A 50 -12.70 -3.18 -18.32
C LYS A 50 -13.11 -4.52 -17.68
N GLY A 51 -12.92 -4.69 -16.38
CA GLY A 51 -13.35 -5.86 -15.60
C GLY A 51 -12.37 -7.02 -15.60
N TRP A 52 -11.11 -6.79 -15.98
CA TRP A 52 -10.08 -7.82 -16.02
C TRP A 52 -9.29 -7.91 -14.72
N LYS A 53 -8.98 -9.14 -14.28
CA LYS A 53 -7.94 -9.40 -13.28
C LYS A 53 -6.57 -9.31 -13.96
N ILE A 54 -5.60 -8.69 -13.30
CA ILE A 54 -4.29 -8.37 -13.89
C ILE A 54 -3.15 -8.90 -13.03
N THR A 55 -2.09 -9.36 -13.68
CA THR A 55 -0.79 -9.66 -13.08
C THR A 55 0.31 -9.13 -14.00
N ALA A 56 1.22 -8.30 -13.49
CA ALA A 56 2.35 -7.78 -14.23
C ALA A 56 3.67 -8.43 -13.77
N PHE A 57 4.62 -8.57 -14.69
CA PHE A 57 5.95 -9.11 -14.38
C PHE A 57 7.06 -8.18 -14.83
N LEU A 58 8.10 -8.08 -14.02
CA LEU A 58 9.27 -7.24 -14.26
C LEU A 58 10.56 -7.94 -13.85
N LYS A 59 11.66 -7.77 -14.59
CA LYS A 59 12.97 -8.14 -14.06
C LYS A 59 13.25 -7.45 -12.75
N HIS A 60 13.76 -8.23 -11.80
CA HIS A 60 14.35 -7.68 -10.59
C HIS A 60 15.54 -6.73 -10.88
N GLY A 61 16.30 -6.99 -11.95
CA GLY A 61 17.37 -6.10 -12.42
C GLY A 61 16.86 -4.74 -12.91
N THR A 62 15.74 -4.72 -13.63
CA THR A 62 15.10 -3.49 -14.13
C THR A 62 14.56 -2.66 -12.97
N TYR A 63 13.94 -3.30 -11.98
CA TYR A 63 13.54 -2.63 -10.74
C TYR A 63 14.74 -2.00 -10.01
N LYS A 64 15.84 -2.76 -9.83
CA LYS A 64 17.06 -2.23 -9.21
C LYS A 64 17.66 -1.05 -9.97
N TYR A 65 17.65 -1.13 -11.29
CA TYR A 65 18.13 -0.04 -12.14
C TYR A 65 17.25 1.22 -11.95
N ALA A 66 15.93 1.07 -11.97
CA ALA A 66 15.00 2.16 -11.67
C ALA A 66 15.26 2.79 -10.28
N ALA A 67 15.48 1.96 -9.25
CA ALA A 67 15.83 2.41 -7.90
C ALA A 67 17.20 3.11 -7.78
N SER A 68 18.10 2.87 -8.73
CA SER A 68 19.37 3.61 -8.82
C SER A 68 19.22 4.94 -9.55
N LEU A 69 18.32 5.02 -10.53
CA LEU A 69 18.07 6.23 -11.32
C LEU A 69 17.39 7.33 -10.51
N THR A 70 16.51 6.98 -9.55
CA THR A 70 15.91 7.97 -8.63
C THR A 70 16.95 8.80 -7.88
N LYS A 71 18.16 8.26 -7.68
CA LYS A 71 19.27 8.94 -6.99
C LYS A 71 20.13 9.81 -7.91
N THR A 72 20.07 9.59 -9.22
CA THR A 72 21.08 10.10 -10.17
C THR A 72 20.49 10.90 -11.33
N ASN A 73 19.25 10.63 -11.76
CA ASN A 73 18.63 11.32 -12.88
C ASN A 73 17.09 11.32 -12.78
N ALA A 74 16.55 12.24 -11.96
CA ALA A 74 15.12 12.35 -11.69
C ALA A 74 14.29 12.69 -12.95
N ASN A 75 14.89 13.26 -13.99
CA ASN A 75 14.14 13.65 -15.19
C ASN A 75 13.75 12.45 -16.06
N THR A 76 14.50 11.36 -16.03
CA THR A 76 14.24 10.15 -16.85
C THR A 76 13.50 9.05 -16.08
N MET A 77 13.28 9.26 -14.78
CA MET A 77 12.59 8.33 -13.89
C MET A 77 11.29 8.95 -13.36
N GLY A 78 10.18 8.21 -13.43
CA GLY A 78 8.92 8.60 -12.78
C GLY A 78 8.91 8.25 -11.29
N ASP A 79 7.74 8.30 -10.68
CA ASP A 79 7.56 7.97 -9.26
C ASP A 79 7.76 6.47 -9.00
N ILE A 80 8.85 6.11 -8.33
CA ILE A 80 9.18 4.71 -8.06
C ILE A 80 8.26 4.07 -7.03
N ASP A 81 7.66 4.87 -6.14
CA ASP A 81 6.81 4.35 -5.06
C ASP A 81 5.59 3.63 -5.65
N ILE A 82 5.19 3.97 -6.88
CA ILE A 82 4.17 3.25 -7.66
C ILE A 82 4.54 1.78 -7.88
N LEU A 83 5.82 1.46 -8.12
CA LEU A 83 6.24 0.06 -8.31
C LEU A 83 6.14 -0.70 -6.99
N ASP A 84 6.51 -0.07 -5.88
CA ASP A 84 6.42 -0.67 -4.55
C ASP A 84 4.95 -0.91 -4.18
N ASP A 85 4.07 0.06 -4.41
CA ASP A 85 2.62 -0.08 -4.22
C ASP A 85 2.04 -1.24 -5.04
N LEU A 86 2.46 -1.38 -6.31
CA LEU A 86 1.99 -2.46 -7.17
C LEU A 86 2.49 -3.84 -6.72
N ILE A 87 3.68 -3.92 -6.13
CA ILE A 87 4.19 -5.15 -5.50
C ILE A 87 3.39 -5.49 -4.25
N GLU A 88 3.12 -4.50 -3.38
CA GLU A 88 2.33 -4.70 -2.16
C GLU A 88 0.88 -5.13 -2.45
N GLN A 89 0.32 -4.67 -3.57
CA GLN A 89 -1.01 -5.04 -4.04
C GLN A 89 -1.09 -6.40 -4.76
N ASP A 90 0.02 -7.15 -4.84
CA ASP A 90 0.12 -8.41 -5.58
C ASP A 90 -0.23 -8.26 -7.08
N LYS A 91 0.03 -7.07 -7.64
CA LYS A 91 -0.19 -6.76 -9.06
C LYS A 91 1.10 -6.79 -9.88
N LEU A 92 2.25 -6.62 -9.25
CA LEU A 92 3.57 -6.65 -9.90
C LEU A 92 4.48 -7.69 -9.23
N HIS A 93 4.98 -8.64 -10.00
CA HIS A 93 5.91 -9.67 -9.53
C HIS A 93 7.29 -9.50 -10.15
N LEU A 94 8.31 -9.58 -9.30
CA LEU A 94 9.70 -9.46 -9.72
C LEU A 94 10.30 -10.83 -10.05
N ILE A 95 10.84 -10.98 -11.26
CA ILE A 95 11.55 -12.19 -11.68
C ILE A 95 13.06 -11.96 -11.54
N ALA A 96 13.72 -12.79 -10.73
CA ALA A 96 15.16 -12.70 -10.47
C ALA A 96 16.04 -13.41 -11.52
N LYS A 97 15.43 -14.00 -12.56
CA LYS A 97 16.13 -14.79 -13.60
C LYS A 97 16.54 -13.90 -14.77
N ASP A 98 17.65 -14.25 -15.41
CA ASP A 98 18.19 -13.47 -16.53
C ASP A 98 17.32 -13.50 -17.78
N LYS A 99 16.63 -14.62 -18.02
CA LYS A 99 15.61 -14.78 -19.06
C LYS A 99 14.23 -14.77 -18.41
N GLU A 100 13.75 -13.60 -18.00
CA GLU A 100 12.45 -13.47 -17.34
C GLU A 100 11.28 -13.77 -18.26
N ASP A 101 11.42 -13.46 -19.56
CA ASP A 101 10.32 -13.48 -20.52
C ASP A 101 9.65 -14.82 -20.59
N ILE A 102 10.48 -15.85 -20.56
CA ILE A 102 10.02 -17.21 -20.66
C ILE A 102 9.15 -17.65 -19.47
N TYR A 103 9.40 -17.11 -18.28
CA TYR A 103 8.67 -17.46 -17.06
C TYR A 103 7.29 -16.81 -17.02
N TRP A 104 7.20 -15.52 -17.35
CA TRP A 104 5.90 -14.86 -17.33
C TRP A 104 5.04 -15.26 -18.54
N ILE A 105 5.65 -15.63 -19.68
CA ILE A 105 4.93 -16.25 -20.81
C ILE A 105 4.33 -17.60 -20.38
N ASP A 106 5.11 -18.46 -19.70
CA ASP A 106 4.59 -19.74 -19.20
C ASP A 106 3.47 -19.53 -18.18
N TYR A 107 3.63 -18.57 -17.29
CA TYR A 107 2.59 -18.19 -16.35
C TYR A 107 1.30 -17.78 -17.08
N ALA A 108 1.40 -16.90 -18.08
CA ALA A 108 0.26 -16.48 -18.89
C ALA A 108 -0.45 -17.64 -19.60
N VAL A 109 0.29 -18.60 -20.13
CA VAL A 109 -0.29 -19.80 -20.75
C VAL A 109 -1.00 -20.66 -19.68
N SER A 110 -0.37 -20.87 -18.52
CA SER A 110 -0.93 -21.69 -17.43
C SER A 110 -2.21 -21.11 -16.82
N GLU A 111 -2.29 -19.78 -16.73
CA GLU A 111 -3.46 -19.05 -16.22
C GLU A 111 -4.51 -18.77 -17.32
N ASN A 112 -4.27 -19.29 -18.53
CA ASN A 112 -5.09 -19.02 -19.71
C ASN A 112 -5.39 -17.51 -19.88
N ALA A 113 -4.32 -16.71 -19.84
CA ALA A 113 -4.36 -15.26 -19.83
C ALA A 113 -4.23 -14.64 -21.23
N LEU A 114 -4.76 -13.43 -21.40
CA LEU A 114 -4.29 -12.52 -22.44
C LEU A 114 -2.92 -11.97 -22.05
N ILE A 115 -2.09 -11.65 -23.04
CA ILE A 115 -0.77 -11.04 -22.82
C ILE A 115 -0.78 -9.62 -23.37
N ILE A 116 -0.23 -8.66 -22.63
CA ILE A 116 0.01 -7.29 -23.12
C ILE A 116 1.51 -7.04 -23.17
N THR A 117 2.03 -6.86 -24.39
CA THR A 117 3.40 -6.43 -24.69
C THR A 117 3.48 -6.02 -26.16
N GLN A 118 4.41 -5.15 -26.55
CA GLN A 118 4.76 -4.92 -27.95
C GLN A 118 5.88 -5.86 -28.44
N ASP A 119 6.47 -6.68 -27.57
CA ASP A 119 7.49 -7.64 -27.97
C ASP A 119 6.91 -8.72 -28.91
N LYS A 120 7.70 -9.08 -29.92
CA LYS A 120 7.40 -10.11 -30.92
C LYS A 120 7.97 -11.48 -30.55
N PHE A 121 8.68 -11.57 -29.42
CA PHE A 121 9.27 -12.78 -28.86
C PHE A 121 10.27 -13.47 -29.79
N ARG A 122 11.05 -12.67 -30.55
CA ARG A 122 11.89 -13.22 -31.63
C ARG A 122 12.97 -14.16 -31.07
N ASP A 123 13.59 -13.79 -29.97
CA ASP A 123 14.66 -14.57 -29.37
C ASP A 123 14.10 -15.77 -28.60
N GLU A 124 12.96 -15.63 -27.96
CA GLU A 124 12.28 -16.71 -27.24
C GLU A 124 11.80 -17.77 -28.22
N LYS A 125 11.20 -17.37 -29.34
CA LYS A 125 10.79 -18.29 -30.44
C LYS A 125 11.96 -19.09 -30.96
N LYS A 126 13.13 -18.46 -31.10
CA LYS A 126 14.35 -19.15 -31.55
C LYS A 126 14.88 -20.14 -30.52
N ASN A 127 14.81 -19.79 -29.23
CA ASN A 127 15.44 -20.56 -28.15
C ASN A 127 14.52 -21.62 -27.51
N TYR A 128 13.20 -21.51 -27.67
CA TYR A 128 12.21 -22.38 -27.02
C TYR A 128 11.18 -22.90 -28.02
N LEU A 129 11.61 -23.80 -28.90
CA LEU A 129 10.82 -24.33 -30.02
C LEU A 129 9.65 -25.24 -29.60
N ASN A 130 9.63 -25.70 -28.35
CA ASN A 130 8.66 -26.67 -27.84
C ASN A 130 7.36 -26.02 -27.29
N ARG A 131 7.09 -24.76 -27.63
CA ARG A 131 5.90 -24.02 -27.19
C ARG A 131 4.95 -23.79 -28.35
N ASP A 132 3.67 -23.69 -28.02
CA ASP A 132 2.65 -23.27 -28.95
C ASP A 132 2.71 -21.75 -29.15
N TRP A 133 3.66 -21.32 -30.00
CA TRP A 133 3.87 -19.90 -30.31
C TRP A 133 2.70 -19.28 -31.08
N GLU A 134 1.92 -20.09 -31.81
CA GLU A 134 0.73 -19.62 -32.51
C GLU A 134 -0.35 -19.22 -31.50
N ASP A 135 -0.60 -20.05 -30.48
CA ASP A 135 -1.52 -19.69 -29.40
C ASP A 135 -1.01 -18.50 -28.57
N ILE A 136 0.29 -18.46 -28.23
CA ILE A 136 0.90 -17.32 -27.53
C ILE A 136 0.71 -16.02 -28.33
N ASP A 137 0.96 -16.04 -29.64
CA ASP A 137 0.75 -14.85 -30.48
C ASP A 137 -0.74 -14.47 -30.55
N ALA A 138 -1.64 -15.44 -30.63
CA ALA A 138 -3.08 -15.21 -30.70
C ALA A 138 -3.69 -14.62 -29.41
N ARG A 139 -3.06 -14.86 -28.24
CA ARG A 139 -3.46 -14.24 -26.96
C ARG A 139 -2.75 -12.91 -26.67
N THR A 140 -1.78 -12.50 -27.51
CA THR A 140 -0.97 -11.30 -27.25
C THR A 140 -1.53 -10.06 -27.94
N LEU A 141 -1.85 -9.04 -27.14
CA LEU A 141 -2.32 -7.73 -27.56
C LEU A 141 -1.14 -6.75 -27.63
N ARG A 142 -0.89 -6.21 -28.83
CA ARG A 142 0.30 -5.37 -29.13
C ARG A 142 -0.05 -3.95 -29.60
N ASP A 143 -1.33 -3.67 -29.80
CA ASP A 143 -1.85 -2.43 -30.37
C ASP A 143 -2.11 -1.35 -29.31
N PHE A 144 -1.43 -1.40 -28.17
CA PHE A 144 -1.52 -0.33 -27.18
C PHE A 144 -0.65 0.87 -27.57
N GLU A 145 -1.11 2.06 -27.22
CA GLU A 145 -0.36 3.31 -27.34
C GLU A 145 -0.61 4.24 -26.16
N PHE A 146 0.31 5.18 -25.95
CA PHE A 146 0.12 6.30 -25.03
C PHE A 146 -0.14 7.58 -25.82
N VAL A 147 -1.38 8.08 -25.77
CA VAL A 147 -1.79 9.30 -26.48
C VAL A 147 -2.12 10.39 -25.46
N ASN A 148 -1.38 11.49 -25.47
CA ASN A 148 -1.52 12.60 -24.51
C ASN A 148 -1.51 12.13 -23.05
N GLY A 149 -0.61 11.21 -22.72
CA GLY A 149 -0.48 10.64 -21.37
C GLY A 149 -1.55 9.63 -20.99
N LYS A 150 -2.46 9.26 -21.90
CA LYS A 150 -3.49 8.22 -21.66
C LYS A 150 -3.12 6.91 -22.34
N PHE A 151 -3.23 5.81 -21.61
CA PHE A 151 -3.11 4.47 -22.17
C PHE A 151 -4.36 4.12 -23.00
N ILE A 152 -4.15 3.63 -24.21
CA ILE A 152 -5.22 3.19 -25.12
C ILE A 152 -4.84 1.80 -25.62
N LEU A 153 -5.76 0.84 -25.50
CA LEU A 153 -5.63 -0.50 -26.07
C LEU A 153 -6.96 -0.91 -26.73
N PRO A 154 -7.15 -0.67 -28.05
CA PRO A 154 -8.41 -0.87 -28.74
C PRO A 154 -8.87 -2.33 -28.81
N SER A 155 -7.92 -3.27 -29.00
CA SER A 155 -8.23 -4.70 -29.08
C SER A 155 -8.79 -5.29 -27.78
N LEU A 156 -8.54 -4.65 -26.63
CA LEU A 156 -9.03 -5.13 -25.34
C LEU A 156 -10.53 -4.84 -25.18
N LYS A 157 -11.33 -5.89 -25.34
CA LYS A 157 -12.76 -5.86 -25.07
C LYS A 157 -13.03 -5.80 -23.57
N LYS A 158 -14.18 -5.23 -23.19
CA LYS A 158 -14.67 -5.32 -21.81
C LYS A 158 -14.93 -6.79 -21.50
N LYS A 159 -14.48 -7.27 -20.34
CA LYS A 159 -14.74 -8.65 -19.91
C LYS A 159 -16.25 -8.84 -19.80
N GLU A 160 -16.80 -9.80 -20.55
CA GLU A 160 -18.21 -10.15 -20.43
C GLU A 160 -18.40 -10.73 -19.04
N VAL A 161 -19.07 -9.98 -18.17
CA VAL A 161 -19.55 -10.54 -16.90
C VAL A 161 -20.63 -11.53 -17.28
N ILE A 162 -20.24 -12.80 -17.47
CA ILE A 162 -21.20 -13.89 -17.50
C ILE A 162 -21.78 -13.92 -16.10
N THR A 163 -22.89 -13.23 -15.89
CA THR A 163 -23.83 -13.54 -14.83
C THR A 163 -24.35 -14.94 -15.15
N LYS A 164 -23.56 -15.95 -14.79
CA LYS A 164 -24.14 -17.28 -14.53
C LYS A 164 -25.26 -16.99 -13.54
N GLN A 165 -26.49 -17.25 -13.96
CA GLN A 165 -27.70 -17.10 -13.14
C GLN A 165 -27.74 -18.08 -11.94
N ASP A 166 -26.58 -18.55 -11.45
CA ASP A 166 -26.39 -19.41 -10.30
C ASP A 166 -25.25 -18.90 -9.41
N LYS A 167 -25.20 -17.59 -9.14
CA LYS A 167 -24.57 -17.12 -7.90
C LYS A 167 -25.72 -16.83 -6.95
N GLU A 168 -25.78 -17.57 -5.83
CA GLU A 168 -26.51 -17.14 -4.65
C GLU A 168 -26.32 -15.62 -4.53
N GLN A 169 -27.41 -14.87 -4.66
CA GLN A 169 -27.36 -13.43 -4.44
C GLN A 169 -26.75 -13.24 -3.06
N ILE A 170 -25.55 -12.65 -3.01
CA ILE A 170 -24.92 -12.31 -1.75
C ILE A 170 -25.92 -11.42 -1.03
N THR A 171 -26.48 -11.92 0.06
CA THR A 171 -27.50 -11.20 0.79
C THR A 171 -26.85 -9.97 1.41
N LEU A 172 -27.65 -8.93 1.69
CA LEU A 172 -27.17 -7.77 2.43
C LEU A 172 -26.46 -8.18 3.73
N ASP A 173 -26.93 -9.24 4.39
CA ASP A 173 -26.33 -9.76 5.62
C ASP A 173 -24.91 -10.31 5.40
N GLN A 174 -24.65 -11.00 4.28
CA GLN A 174 -23.31 -11.47 3.94
C GLN A 174 -22.37 -10.29 3.63
N ILE A 175 -22.88 -9.24 2.96
CA ILE A 175 -22.11 -8.00 2.73
C ILE A 175 -21.80 -7.32 4.07
N PHE A 176 -22.78 -7.21 4.96
CA PHE A 176 -22.56 -6.64 6.29
C PHE A 176 -21.56 -7.45 7.11
N ALA A 177 -21.62 -8.78 7.08
CA ALA A 177 -20.66 -9.64 7.77
C ALA A 177 -19.23 -9.46 7.22
N LEU A 178 -19.08 -9.32 5.89
CA LEU A 178 -17.79 -9.04 5.27
C LEU A 178 -17.25 -7.66 5.66
N ILE A 179 -18.11 -6.63 5.67
CA ILE A 179 -17.74 -5.27 6.12
C ILE A 179 -17.31 -5.28 7.58
N GLN A 180 -18.04 -5.98 8.47
CA GLN A 180 -17.66 -6.11 9.87
C GLN A 180 -16.33 -6.84 10.05
N LYS A 181 -16.08 -7.88 9.26
CA LYS A 181 -14.80 -8.60 9.26
C LYS A 181 -13.66 -7.69 8.78
N LEU A 182 -13.88 -6.92 7.71
CA LEU A 182 -12.92 -5.92 7.21
C LEU A 182 -12.60 -4.86 8.27
N ASN A 183 -13.62 -4.30 8.92
CA ASN A 183 -13.42 -3.32 9.99
C ASN A 183 -12.63 -3.89 11.17
N SER A 184 -12.87 -5.17 11.51
CA SER A 184 -12.13 -5.86 12.57
C SER A 184 -10.65 -6.06 12.19
N ASN A 185 -10.40 -6.51 10.95
CA ASN A 185 -9.04 -6.68 10.43
C ASN A 185 -8.28 -5.35 10.36
N VAL A 186 -8.94 -4.26 9.94
CA VAL A 186 -8.36 -2.91 9.93
C VAL A 186 -7.99 -2.47 11.34
N ALA A 187 -8.88 -2.64 12.32
CA ALA A 187 -8.59 -2.30 13.72
C ALA A 187 -7.39 -3.10 14.29
N GLU A 188 -7.25 -4.36 13.88
CA GLU A 188 -6.11 -5.21 14.25
C GLU A 188 -4.80 -4.77 13.57
N LEU A 189 -4.84 -4.45 12.28
CA LEU A 189 -3.68 -3.92 11.54
C LEU A 189 -3.20 -2.59 12.13
N GLU A 190 -4.12 -1.67 12.42
CA GLU A 190 -3.78 -0.44 13.13
C GLU A 190 -3.12 -0.73 14.49
N ARG A 191 -3.58 -1.76 15.22
CA ARG A 191 -2.95 -2.18 16.49
C ARG A 191 -1.54 -2.69 16.26
N TYR A 192 -1.28 -3.44 15.19
CA TYR A 192 0.06 -3.90 14.83
C TYR A 192 0.99 -2.76 14.43
N VAL A 193 0.51 -1.81 13.63
CA VAL A 193 1.26 -0.59 13.26
C VAL A 193 1.60 0.20 14.51
N ARG A 194 0.62 0.47 15.39
CA ARG A 194 0.83 1.09 16.71
C ARG A 194 1.94 0.37 17.48
N LYS A 195 1.87 -0.95 17.60
CA LYS A 195 2.88 -1.76 18.32
C LYS A 195 4.28 -1.60 17.72
N ARG A 196 4.42 -1.58 16.38
CA ARG A 196 5.71 -1.37 15.70
C ARG A 196 6.27 0.01 15.98
N GLU A 197 5.46 1.06 15.86
CA GLU A 197 5.86 2.44 16.19
C GLU A 197 6.33 2.55 17.64
N PHE A 198 5.58 1.96 18.59
CA PHE A 198 5.98 1.92 20.01
C PHE A 198 7.29 1.16 20.25
N THR A 199 7.52 0.06 19.54
CA THR A 199 8.76 -0.72 19.69
C THR A 199 9.97 0.06 19.17
N ASN A 200 9.80 0.81 18.08
CA ASN A 200 10.83 1.67 17.51
C ASN A 200 11.11 2.90 18.39
N LEU A 201 10.06 3.50 18.98
CA LEU A 201 10.18 4.54 20.00
C LEU A 201 10.98 4.03 21.19
N LYS A 202 10.65 2.86 21.78
CA LYS A 202 11.41 2.27 22.90
C LYS A 202 12.88 2.01 22.58
N LYS A 203 13.20 1.56 21.36
CA LYS A 203 14.61 1.38 20.93
C LYS A 203 15.39 2.69 20.85
N SER A 204 14.71 3.81 20.60
CA SER A 204 15.34 5.14 20.60
C SER A 204 15.59 5.73 22.00
N GLU A 205 15.05 5.10 23.06
CA GLU A 205 15.10 5.61 24.45
C GLU A 205 16.18 4.98 25.34
N SER A 206 17.06 4.11 24.83
CA SER A 206 18.08 3.42 25.63
C SER A 206 19.29 4.28 26.07
N LYS A 207 19.18 5.61 26.07
CA LYS A 207 20.18 6.54 26.62
C LYS A 207 19.60 7.25 27.83
N GLN A 208 20.37 7.36 28.92
CA GLN A 208 19.96 8.08 30.14
C GLN A 208 19.58 9.52 29.79
N LYS A 209 18.27 9.82 29.86
CA LYS A 209 17.69 11.14 29.57
C LYS A 209 17.66 11.99 30.84
N THR A 210 17.91 13.29 30.71
CA THR A 210 17.66 14.24 31.80
C THR A 210 16.14 14.37 32.05
N LYS A 211 15.74 14.83 33.25
CA LYS A 211 14.33 14.98 33.65
C LYS A 211 13.51 15.81 32.63
N GLN A 212 14.12 16.82 32.00
CA GLN A 212 13.48 17.62 30.95
C GLN A 212 13.29 16.85 29.63
N GLN A 213 14.25 16.01 29.23
CA GLN A 213 14.13 15.17 28.04
C GLN A 213 13.06 14.09 28.20
N GLN A 214 12.90 13.55 29.42
CA GLN A 214 11.84 12.58 29.73
C GLN A 214 10.44 13.20 29.66
N ILE A 215 10.27 14.44 30.15
CA ILE A 215 9.00 15.17 30.03
C ILE A 215 8.65 15.42 28.55
N LYS A 216 9.63 15.82 27.73
CA LYS A 216 9.41 16.03 26.29
C LYS A 216 9.01 14.73 25.58
N SER A 217 9.69 13.61 25.88
CA SER A 217 9.34 12.28 25.37
C SER A 217 7.91 11.87 25.74
N ASN A 218 7.54 12.06 27.01
CA ASN A 218 6.20 11.72 27.50
C ASN A 218 5.12 12.56 26.80
N LEU A 219 5.38 13.85 26.54
CA LEU A 219 4.45 14.71 25.80
C LEU A 219 4.33 14.30 24.32
N GLU A 220 5.40 13.82 23.70
CA GLU A 220 5.34 13.25 22.35
C GLU A 220 4.47 11.98 22.32
N ILE A 221 4.67 11.06 23.25
CA ILE A 221 3.83 9.86 23.44
C ILE A 221 2.36 10.26 23.65
N VAL A 222 2.10 11.25 24.50
CA VAL A 222 0.75 11.75 24.78
C VAL A 222 0.09 12.27 23.50
N ASN A 223 0.81 13.11 22.74
CA ASN A 223 0.27 13.65 21.49
C ASN A 223 -0.01 12.54 20.47
N THR A 224 0.86 11.53 20.33
CA THR A 224 0.65 10.42 19.40
C THR A 224 -0.58 9.58 19.78
N VAL A 225 -0.68 9.17 21.05
CA VAL A 225 -1.80 8.36 21.54
C VAL A 225 -3.12 9.11 21.41
N VAL A 226 -3.16 10.38 21.79
CA VAL A 226 -4.40 11.18 21.74
C VAL A 226 -4.80 11.50 20.29
N ASN A 227 -3.86 11.81 19.41
CA ASN A 227 -4.17 11.96 17.98
C ASN A 227 -4.74 10.66 17.41
N SER A 228 -4.16 9.52 17.75
CA SER A 228 -4.68 8.23 17.28
C SER A 228 -6.12 8.00 17.75
N LEU A 229 -6.39 8.14 19.05
CA LEU A 229 -7.72 7.85 19.61
C LEU A 229 -8.80 8.83 19.13
N LEU A 230 -8.47 10.11 18.97
CA LEU A 230 -9.44 11.15 18.61
C LEU A 230 -9.52 11.44 17.09
N SER A 231 -8.63 10.87 16.28
CA SER A 231 -8.60 11.09 14.82
C SER A 231 -9.86 10.62 14.09
N SER A 232 -10.57 9.63 14.63
CA SER A 232 -11.82 9.11 14.06
C SER A 232 -13.00 10.09 14.17
N GLY A 233 -12.84 11.23 14.84
CA GLY A 233 -13.90 12.21 15.11
C GLY A 233 -14.88 11.81 16.21
N ASN A 234 -14.79 10.57 16.71
CA ASN A 234 -15.65 10.08 17.79
C ASN A 234 -15.21 10.59 19.16
N ALA A 235 -16.18 10.81 20.04
CA ALA A 235 -15.92 11.14 21.44
C ALA A 235 -15.47 9.88 22.22
N VAL A 236 -14.27 9.93 22.79
CA VAL A 236 -13.64 8.82 23.51
C VAL A 236 -13.64 9.08 25.01
N ALA A 237 -13.93 8.06 25.82
CA ALA A 237 -13.92 8.18 27.28
C ALA A 237 -12.53 8.54 27.81
N ALA A 238 -12.45 9.53 28.71
CA ALA A 238 -11.20 9.99 29.30
C ALA A 238 -10.46 8.88 30.06
N SER A 239 -11.18 7.96 30.70
CA SER A 239 -10.61 6.79 31.37
C SER A 239 -9.92 5.84 30.39
N HIS A 240 -10.47 5.66 29.18
CA HIS A 240 -9.85 4.85 28.14
C HIS A 240 -8.56 5.50 27.63
N ILE A 241 -8.58 6.81 27.35
CA ILE A 241 -7.39 7.56 26.95
C ILE A 241 -6.30 7.47 28.03
N GLN A 242 -6.68 7.61 29.31
CA GLN A 242 -5.75 7.51 30.43
C GLN A 242 -5.11 6.12 30.54
N ALA A 243 -5.88 5.05 30.31
CA ALA A 243 -5.35 3.69 30.28
C ALA A 243 -4.40 3.47 29.09
N GLU A 244 -4.78 3.91 27.89
CA GLU A 244 -3.93 3.80 26.70
C GLU A 244 -2.61 4.58 26.84
N LEU A 245 -2.59 5.67 27.61
CA LEU A 245 -1.35 6.38 27.97
C LEU A 245 -0.52 5.67 29.04
N ALA A 246 -1.17 4.96 29.97
CA ALA A 246 -0.46 4.23 31.03
C ALA A 246 0.44 3.13 30.47
N ARG A 247 0.01 2.44 29.42
CA ARG A 247 0.79 1.38 28.75
C ARG A 247 2.19 1.83 28.33
N PRO A 248 2.36 2.83 27.45
CA PRO A 248 3.69 3.26 27.02
C PRO A 248 4.45 4.00 28.11
N ILE A 249 3.79 4.80 28.94
CA ILE A 249 4.46 5.68 29.90
C ILE A 249 4.93 4.92 31.15
N LEU A 250 4.16 3.94 31.62
CA LEU A 250 4.50 3.12 32.79
C LEU A 250 5.03 1.74 32.40
N GLY A 251 5.07 1.40 31.12
CA GLY A 251 5.53 0.10 30.63
C GLY A 251 4.59 -1.06 30.98
N LEU A 252 3.29 -0.80 31.10
CA LEU A 252 2.28 -1.80 31.47
C LEU A 252 1.88 -2.69 30.30
N ASP A 253 1.41 -3.90 30.61
CA ASP A 253 0.98 -4.88 29.63
C ASP A 253 -0.39 -4.56 29.00
N ASP A 254 -0.76 -5.31 27.95
CA ASP A 254 -2.02 -5.10 27.23
C ASP A 254 -3.27 -5.48 28.07
N ASN A 255 -3.13 -6.39 29.03
CA ASN A 255 -4.23 -6.91 29.84
C ASN A 255 -4.41 -6.08 31.11
N TYR A 256 -5.35 -5.13 31.05
CA TYR A 256 -5.71 -4.24 32.17
C TYR A 256 -5.93 -4.95 33.52
N LYS A 257 -6.34 -6.24 33.52
CA LYS A 257 -6.54 -7.02 34.74
C LYS A 257 -5.26 -7.32 35.52
N ASN A 258 -4.10 -7.27 34.85
CA ASN A 258 -2.80 -7.57 35.44
C ASN A 258 -2.12 -6.33 36.04
N TRP A 259 -2.73 -5.15 35.89
CA TRP A 259 -2.11 -3.91 36.30
C TRP A 259 -2.16 -3.75 37.81
N LYS A 260 -1.04 -3.30 38.38
CA LYS A 260 -0.95 -3.05 39.82
C LYS A 260 -1.96 -1.98 40.24
N ALA A 261 -2.64 -2.22 41.37
CA ALA A 261 -3.49 -1.22 41.98
C ALA A 261 -2.71 0.09 42.24
N GLY A 262 -3.30 1.22 41.86
CA GLY A 262 -2.64 2.54 41.96
C GLY A 262 -1.93 3.03 40.70
N TRP A 263 -1.97 2.29 39.58
CA TRP A 263 -1.35 2.69 38.30
C TRP A 263 -1.76 4.10 37.84
N SER A 264 -3.01 4.50 38.09
CA SER A 264 -3.52 5.83 37.72
C SER A 264 -2.80 6.94 38.48
N ASP A 265 -2.42 6.67 39.72
CA ASP A 265 -1.70 7.58 40.60
C ASP A 265 -0.22 7.69 40.21
N ASP A 266 0.37 6.59 39.73
CA ASP A 266 1.73 6.59 39.20
C ASP A 266 1.80 7.33 37.87
N LEU A 267 0.82 7.12 36.97
CA LEU A 267 0.70 7.88 35.73
C LEU A 267 0.57 9.38 36.02
N ARG A 268 -0.23 9.75 37.04
CA ARG A 268 -0.33 11.15 37.50
C ARG A 268 1.01 11.72 37.90
N LYS A 269 1.81 11.00 38.68
CA LYS A 269 3.13 11.49 39.12
C LYS A 269 4.08 11.66 37.94
N VAL A 270 4.06 10.74 36.97
CA VAL A 270 4.92 10.79 35.78
C VAL A 270 4.54 11.92 34.83
N LEU A 271 3.24 12.17 34.65
CA LEU A 271 2.72 13.23 33.78
C LEU A 271 2.54 14.59 34.48
N GLY A 272 2.59 14.62 35.81
CA GLY A 272 2.57 15.85 36.60
C GLY A 272 1.21 16.56 36.70
N TYR A 273 0.09 15.88 36.44
CA TYR A 273 -1.24 16.52 36.54
C TYR A 273 -1.79 16.56 37.97
N SER A 274 -2.59 17.58 38.29
CA SER A 274 -3.12 17.78 39.65
C SER A 274 -4.28 16.84 39.96
N LYS A 275 -4.44 16.47 41.24
CA LYS A 275 -5.60 15.68 41.72
C LYS A 275 -6.92 16.43 41.53
N THR A 276 -6.91 17.75 41.71
CA THR A 276 -8.11 18.60 41.68
C THR A 276 -8.53 19.00 40.26
N GLY A 277 -7.58 19.14 39.34
CA GLY A 277 -7.87 19.41 37.92
C GLY A 277 -8.14 18.14 37.12
N GLY A 278 -7.58 17.01 37.55
CA GLY A 278 -7.77 15.72 36.91
C GLY A 278 -7.08 15.61 35.55
N PHE A 279 -7.11 14.39 35.01
CA PHE A 279 -6.52 14.06 33.73
C PHE A 279 -7.13 14.84 32.53
N PRO A 280 -8.47 15.02 32.41
CA PRO A 280 -9.05 15.73 31.27
C PRO A 280 -8.56 17.18 31.12
N LYS A 281 -8.55 17.94 32.23
CA LYS A 281 -8.12 19.35 32.21
C LYS A 281 -6.66 19.48 31.81
N TRP A 282 -5.79 18.61 32.35
CA TRP A 282 -4.39 18.59 31.98
C TRP A 282 -4.18 18.25 30.52
N LEU A 283 -4.89 17.24 30.00
CA LEU A 283 -4.75 16.84 28.60
C LEU A 283 -5.19 17.95 27.64
N ILE A 284 -6.29 18.65 27.95
CA ILE A 284 -6.76 19.80 27.18
C ILE A 284 -5.69 20.90 27.16
N SER A 285 -5.03 21.18 28.29
CA SER A 285 -3.98 22.20 28.37
C SER A 285 -2.65 21.83 27.70
N ASN A 286 -2.39 20.53 27.46
CA ASN A 286 -1.11 20.05 26.92
C ASN A 286 -1.21 19.43 25.51
N SER A 287 -2.42 19.36 24.95
CA SER A 287 -2.65 18.87 23.59
C SER A 287 -2.30 19.95 22.56
N LYS A 288 -1.64 19.54 21.47
CA LYS A 288 -1.37 20.42 20.31
C LYS A 288 -2.64 20.81 19.54
N LYS A 289 -3.67 19.96 19.58
CA LYS A 289 -4.97 20.18 18.93
C LYS A 289 -6.02 20.53 19.97
N LYS A 290 -7.00 21.35 19.57
CA LYS A 290 -8.11 21.76 20.44
C LYS A 290 -8.98 20.54 20.77
N ILE A 291 -9.05 20.19 22.05
CA ILE A 291 -9.90 19.11 22.57
C ILE A 291 -11.12 19.73 23.25
N VAL A 292 -12.30 19.17 23.02
CA VAL A 292 -13.54 19.52 23.72
C VAL A 292 -13.90 18.38 24.66
N GLN A 293 -14.39 18.73 25.85
CA GLN A 293 -14.90 17.77 26.82
C GLN A 293 -16.43 17.81 26.86
N GLN A 294 -17.05 16.63 26.73
CA GLN A 294 -18.48 16.43 26.90
C GLN A 294 -18.70 15.33 27.94
N GLY A 295 -19.04 15.73 29.18
CA GLY A 295 -19.11 14.80 30.31
C GLY A 295 -17.77 14.12 30.59
N ASN A 296 -17.73 12.79 30.51
CA ASN A 296 -16.51 11.98 30.69
C ASN A 296 -15.79 11.66 29.37
N LYS A 297 -16.23 12.21 28.24
CA LYS A 297 -15.63 11.95 26.92
C LYS A 297 -14.90 13.19 26.38
N LEU A 298 -13.90 12.93 25.55
CA LEU A 298 -13.06 13.90 24.86
C LEU A 298 -13.13 13.66 23.35
N SER A 299 -13.16 14.73 22.56
CA SER A 299 -13.06 14.70 21.10
C SER A 299 -12.23 15.88 20.61
N TYR A 300 -11.79 15.84 19.36
CA TYR A 300 -11.32 17.07 18.73
C TYR A 300 -12.49 18.02 18.46
N ALA A 301 -12.19 19.33 18.55
CA ALA A 301 -13.10 20.41 18.22
C ALA A 301 -13.32 20.52 16.72
#